data_AF-Q8ENQ3-F1
#
_entry.id   AF-Q8ENQ3-F1
#
_cell.length_a   1.000
_cell.length_b   1.000
_cell.length_c   1.000
_cell.angle_alpha   90.00
_cell.angle_beta   90.00
_cell.angle_gamma   90.00
#
_symmetry.space_group_name_H-M   'P 1'
#
loop_
_entity.id
_entity.type
_entity.pdbx_description
1 polymer ?
#
loop_
_entity_poly.entity_id
_entity_poly.type
_entity_poly.pdbx_seq_one_letter_code
_entity_poly.pdbx_strand_id
1 'polypeptide(L)'
;MVQSQTRYESQELTELLRIMSDPTRLLMAYFLQSKTYCVCEFVEMFEMTQPAISQHIRKLKRMDLITETRKGQWRYFTINDQSPYYSLVQQILNTINPEDTKVKSILLKEKPMEC
;
A
#
# COMPACT_ATOMS: atom_id res chain seq x y z
N MET A 1 -25.60 11.49 10.37
CA MET A 1 -24.41 12.30 10.04
C MET A 1 -24.17 12.11 8.54
N VAL A 2 -24.09 13.22 7.80
CA VAL A 2 -24.20 13.28 6.34
C VAL A 2 -23.12 12.40 5.70
N GLN A 3 -23.54 11.36 4.98
CA GLN A 3 -22.65 10.65 4.05
C GLN A 3 -22.33 11.63 2.94
N SER A 4 -21.19 12.32 3.02
CA SER A 4 -20.66 13.04 1.87
C SER A 4 -20.37 12.00 0.80
N GLN A 5 -21.19 11.95 -0.24
CA GLN A 5 -20.94 11.08 -1.38
C GLN A 5 -19.72 11.63 -2.13
N THR A 6 -18.52 11.16 -1.78
CA THR A 6 -17.31 11.47 -2.55
C THR A 6 -17.52 10.92 -3.96
N ARG A 7 -17.50 11.82 -4.95
CA ARG A 7 -17.60 11.47 -6.37
C ARG A 7 -16.22 11.61 -6.99
N TYR A 8 -15.82 10.61 -7.75
CA TYR A 8 -14.55 10.59 -8.47
C TYR A 8 -14.83 10.70 -9.97
N GLU A 9 -13.94 11.35 -10.72
CA GLU A 9 -14.03 11.32 -12.17
C GLU A 9 -13.74 9.90 -12.69
N SER A 10 -14.39 9.50 -13.79
CA SER A 10 -14.27 8.13 -14.31
C SER A 10 -12.83 7.76 -14.70
N GLN A 11 -12.07 8.74 -15.22
CA GLN A 11 -10.66 8.57 -15.58
C GLN A 11 -9.77 8.39 -14.34
N GLU A 12 -10.00 9.17 -13.28
CA GLU A 12 -9.27 9.05 -12.01
C GLU A 12 -9.52 7.69 -11.37
N LEU A 13 -10.78 7.26 -11.33
CA LEU A 13 -11.15 5.96 -10.78
C LEU A 13 -10.56 4.81 -11.60
N THR A 14 -10.54 4.94 -12.93
CA THR A 14 -9.92 3.94 -13.81
C THR A 14 -8.43 3.80 -13.52
N GLU A 15 -7.71 4.91 -13.35
CA GLU A 15 -6.29 4.90 -13.01
C GLU A 15 -6.05 4.31 -11.62
N LEU A 16 -6.85 4.68 -10.61
CA LEU A 16 -6.79 4.09 -9.27
C LEU A 16 -6.95 2.57 -9.31
N LEU A 17 -8.00 2.09 -9.99
CA LEU A 17 -8.28 0.66 -10.12
C LEU A 17 -7.17 -0.07 -10.88
N ARG A 18 -6.62 0.53 -11.94
CA ARG A 18 -5.46 -0.02 -12.68
C ARG A 18 -4.21 -0.11 -11.81
N ILE A 19 -4.06 0.79 -10.84
CA ILE A 19 -2.96 0.76 -9.90
C ILE A 19 -3.19 -0.31 -8.82
N MET A 20 -4.41 -0.46 -8.35
CA MET A 20 -4.80 -1.40 -7.29
C MET A 20 -5.04 -2.84 -7.79
N SER A 21 -5.24 -3.06 -9.09
CA SER A 21 -5.50 -4.39 -9.66
C SER A 21 -4.29 -5.33 -9.66
N ASP A 22 -3.10 -4.83 -9.33
CA ASP A 22 -1.90 -5.64 -9.18
C ASP A 22 -1.83 -6.20 -7.75
N PRO A 23 -1.72 -7.53 -7.60
CA PRO A 23 -1.84 -8.20 -6.30
C PRO A 23 -0.75 -7.74 -5.32
N THR A 24 0.46 -7.50 -5.80
CA THR A 24 1.56 -6.99 -4.97
C THR A 24 1.22 -5.61 -4.40
N ARG A 25 0.79 -4.66 -5.26
CA ARG A 25 0.40 -3.31 -4.80
C ARG A 25 -0.78 -3.30 -3.86
N LEU A 26 -1.80 -4.13 -4.14
CA LEU A 26 -2.96 -4.26 -3.26
C LEU A 26 -2.54 -4.71 -1.86
N LEU A 27 -1.70 -5.75 -1.79
CA LEU A 27 -1.24 -6.29 -0.50
C LEU A 27 -0.24 -5.38 0.20
N MET A 28 0.65 -4.70 -0.53
CA MET A 28 1.51 -3.67 0.05
C MET A 28 0.67 -2.56 0.69
N ALA A 29 -0.34 -2.04 -0.02
CA ALA A 29 -1.26 -1.04 0.51
C ALA A 29 -2.04 -1.58 1.72
N TYR A 30 -2.48 -2.84 1.69
CA TYR A 30 -3.14 -3.51 2.81
C TYR A 30 -2.27 -3.51 4.07
N PHE A 31 -1.01 -3.94 3.96
CA PHE A 31 -0.09 -3.98 5.09
C PHE A 31 0.24 -2.58 5.64
N LEU A 32 0.38 -1.58 4.74
CA LEU A 32 0.66 -0.18 5.09
C LEU A 32 -0.45 0.52 5.88
N GLN A 33 -1.64 -0.07 5.96
CA GLN A 33 -2.71 0.46 6.83
C GLN A 33 -2.39 0.30 8.31
N SER A 34 -1.71 -0.79 8.66
CA SER A 34 -1.47 -1.18 10.05
C SER A 34 -0.14 -0.67 10.60
N LYS A 35 0.85 -0.47 9.73
CA LYS A 35 2.19 -0.03 10.11
C LYS A 35 2.98 0.52 8.94
N THR A 36 4.11 1.11 9.29
CA THR A 36 5.07 1.67 8.36
C THR A 36 6.10 0.62 7.97
N TYR A 37 6.52 0.61 6.70
CA TYR A 37 7.53 -0.32 6.19
C TYR A 37 8.64 0.38 5.40
N CYS A 38 9.85 -0.16 5.50
CA CYS A 38 11.04 0.16 4.71
C CYS A 38 11.08 -0.72 3.44
N VAL A 39 11.83 -0.29 2.41
CA VAL A 39 11.92 -1.06 1.14
C VAL A 39 12.46 -2.47 1.37
N CYS A 40 13.42 -2.61 2.29
CA CYS A 40 14.07 -3.89 2.59
C CYS A 40 13.10 -4.89 3.21
N GLU A 41 12.17 -4.43 4.07
CA GLU A 41 11.13 -5.28 4.65
C GLU A 41 10.21 -5.83 3.55
N PHE A 42 9.80 -4.99 2.60
CA PHE A 42 9.01 -5.45 1.46
C PHE A 42 9.75 -6.39 0.52
N VAL A 43 11.06 -6.22 0.35
CA VAL A 43 11.90 -7.15 -0.42
C VAL A 43 11.84 -8.55 0.19
N GLU A 44 11.95 -8.65 1.51
CA GLU A 44 11.85 -9.91 2.23
C GLU A 44 10.43 -10.49 2.18
N MET A 45 9.43 -9.68 2.53
CA MET A 45 8.03 -10.11 2.61
C MET A 45 7.49 -10.66 1.29
N PHE A 46 7.82 -10.00 0.18
CA PHE A 46 7.33 -10.38 -1.14
C PHE A 46 8.31 -11.26 -1.93
N GLU A 47 9.53 -11.48 -1.41
CA GLU A 47 10.63 -12.20 -2.10
C GLU A 47 10.91 -11.63 -3.50
N MET A 48 10.88 -10.29 -3.61
CA MET A 48 11.09 -9.56 -4.85
C MET A 48 12.35 -8.71 -4.76
N THR A 49 12.97 -8.45 -5.91
CA THR A 49 14.16 -7.59 -5.95
C THR A 49 13.82 -6.15 -5.53
N GLN A 50 14.79 -5.46 -4.93
CA GLN A 50 14.63 -4.06 -4.53
C GLN A 50 14.18 -3.13 -5.68
N PRO A 51 14.68 -3.26 -6.94
CA PRO A 51 14.17 -2.47 -8.05
C PRO A 51 12.68 -2.71 -8.34
N ALA A 52 12.20 -3.96 -8.22
CA ALA A 52 10.81 -4.31 -8.45
C ALA A 52 9.90 -3.70 -7.36
N ILE A 53 10.24 -3.88 -6.09
CA ILE A 53 9.53 -3.24 -4.96
C ILE A 53 9.52 -1.71 -5.12
N SER A 54 10.66 -1.12 -5.45
CA SER A 54 10.76 0.33 -5.70
C SER A 54 9.85 0.79 -6.84
N GLN A 55 9.63 -0.04 -7.87
CA GLN A 55 8.70 0.27 -8.94
C GLN A 55 7.24 0.26 -8.45
N HIS A 56 6.84 -0.71 -7.62
CA HIS A 56 5.49 -0.74 -7.02
C HIS A 56 5.25 0.46 -6.10
N ILE A 57 6.21 0.81 -5.24
CA ILE A 57 6.16 2.00 -4.38
C ILE A 57 5.99 3.27 -5.21
N ARG A 58 6.79 3.45 -6.26
CA ARG A 58 6.65 4.62 -7.15
C ARG A 58 5.25 4.71 -7.77
N LYS A 59 4.66 3.59 -8.17
CA LYS A 59 3.29 3.55 -8.71
C LYS A 59 2.25 3.95 -7.66
N LEU A 60 2.36 3.45 -6.43
CA LEU A 60 1.47 3.81 -5.32
C LEU A 60 1.61 5.30 -4.92
N LYS A 61 2.84 5.81 -4.86
CA LYS A 61 3.11 7.24 -4.60
C LYS A 61 2.55 8.16 -5.68
N ARG A 62 2.61 7.76 -6.95
CA ARG A 62 2.05 8.59 -8.05
C ARG A 62 0.55 8.79 -7.95
N MET A 63 -0.17 7.83 -7.37
CA MET A 63 -1.60 7.96 -7.07
C MET A 63 -1.88 8.55 -5.69
N ASP A 64 -0.85 9.06 -5.02
CA ASP A 64 -0.94 9.65 -3.69
C ASP A 64 -1.53 8.70 -2.63
N LEU A 65 -1.35 7.38 -2.79
CA LEU A 65 -1.93 6.37 -1.89
C LEU A 65 -1.05 6.14 -0.65
N ILE A 66 0.24 6.44 -0.75
CA ILE A 66 1.22 6.22 0.31
C ILE A 66 2.10 7.44 0.46
N THR A 67 2.48 7.77 1.69
CA THR A 67 3.46 8.81 1.99
C THR A 67 4.82 8.21 2.29
N GLU A 68 5.86 9.05 2.26
CA GLU A 68 7.23 8.66 2.59
C GLU A 68 7.75 9.51 3.74
N THR A 69 8.29 8.86 4.76
CA THR A 69 9.02 9.50 5.86
C THR A 69 10.48 9.06 5.83
N ARG A 70 11.39 9.99 6.12
CA ARG A 70 12.83 9.70 6.16
C ARG A 70 13.31 9.58 7.60
N LYS A 71 14.02 8.51 7.92
CA LYS A 71 14.75 8.32 9.19
C LYS A 71 16.22 8.04 8.86
N GLY A 72 17.09 9.03 9.08
CA GLY A 72 18.49 8.95 8.65
C GLY A 72 18.63 8.80 7.13
N GLN A 73 19.24 7.70 6.69
CA GLN A 73 19.37 7.36 5.25
C GLN A 73 18.19 6.55 4.70
N TRP A 74 17.30 6.08 5.58
CA TRP A 74 16.27 5.12 5.25
C TRP A 74 14.94 5.80 4.96
N ARG A 75 14.18 5.16 4.07
CA ARG A 75 12.86 5.61 3.62
C ARG A 75 11.81 4.62 4.07
N TYR A 76 10.78 5.16 4.68
CA TYR A 76 9.69 4.45 5.29
C TYR A 76 8.39 4.89 4.65
N PHE A 77 7.49 3.96 4.38
CA PHE A 77 6.22 4.21 3.71
C PHE A 77 5.07 3.87 4.64
N THR A 78 3.99 4.63 4.55
CA THR A 78 2.72 4.40 5.25
C THR A 78 1.57 4.76 4.34
N ILE A 79 0.35 4.27 4.64
CA ILE A 79 -0.85 4.70 3.92
C ILE A 79 -1.01 6.23 4.05
N ASN A 80 -1.44 6.90 2.97
CA ASN A 80 -1.71 8.34 2.99
C ASN A 80 -3.16 8.61 3.42
N ASP A 81 -3.36 9.04 4.66
CA ASP A 81 -4.67 9.40 5.21
C ASP A 81 -5.24 10.72 4.68
N GLN A 82 -4.40 11.56 4.05
CA GLN A 82 -4.81 12.81 3.40
C GLN A 82 -5.14 12.62 1.91
N SER A 83 -4.99 11.41 1.38
CA SER A 83 -5.29 11.13 -0.03
C SER A 83 -6.78 11.37 -0.32
N PRO A 84 -7.16 11.99 -1.44
CA PRO A 84 -8.56 12.11 -1.85
C PRO A 84 -9.23 10.74 -2.06
N TYR A 85 -8.42 9.69 -2.27
CA TYR A 85 -8.88 8.31 -2.46
C TYR A 85 -8.91 7.49 -1.16
N TYR A 86 -8.50 8.06 -0.02
CA TYR A 86 -8.28 7.32 1.23
C TYR A 86 -9.53 6.52 1.66
N SER A 87 -10.70 7.16 1.68
CA SER A 87 -11.95 6.50 2.11
C SER A 87 -12.33 5.29 1.25
N LEU A 88 -12.23 5.42 -0.08
CA LEU A 88 -12.50 4.33 -1.02
C LEU A 88 -11.46 3.21 -0.89
N VAL A 89 -10.18 3.56 -0.82
CA VAL A 89 -9.09 2.58 -0.67
C VAL A 89 -9.23 1.81 0.64
N GLN A 90 -9.53 2.49 1.74
CA GLN A 90 -9.83 1.86 3.03
C GLN A 90 -10.99 0.87 2.93
N GLN A 91 -12.09 1.25 2.26
CA GLN A 91 -13.22 0.34 2.05
C GLN A 91 -12.78 -0.92 1.31
N ILE A 92 -12.04 -0.78 0.20
CA ILE A 92 -11.54 -1.91 -0.60
C ILE A 92 -10.64 -2.79 0.27
N LEU A 93 -9.65 -2.21 0.95
CA LEU A 93 -8.67 -2.99 1.71
C LEU A 93 -9.29 -3.68 2.93
N ASN A 94 -10.31 -3.09 3.55
CA ASN A 94 -11.05 -3.70 4.67
C ASN A 94 -11.96 -4.87 4.24
N THR A 95 -12.18 -5.06 2.93
CA THR A 95 -12.85 -6.27 2.42
C THR A 95 -11.92 -7.47 2.26
N ILE A 96 -10.60 -7.28 2.33
CA ILE A 96 -9.62 -8.36 2.24
C ILE A 96 -9.74 -9.23 3.50
N ASN A 97 -9.93 -10.52 3.32
CA ASN A 97 -9.98 -11.48 4.42
C ASN A 97 -8.60 -11.56 5.11
N PRO A 98 -8.48 -11.22 6.41
CA PRO A 98 -7.23 -11.35 7.15
C PRO A 98 -6.73 -12.80 7.22
N GLU A 99 -7.64 -13.77 7.09
CA GLU A 99 -7.34 -15.20 7.11
C GLU A 99 -6.89 -15.75 5.76
N ASP A 100 -6.81 -14.91 4.73
CA ASP A 100 -6.32 -15.28 3.40
C ASP A 100 -4.91 -15.87 3.47
N THR A 101 -4.72 -17.02 2.81
CA THR A 101 -3.46 -17.77 2.84
C THR A 101 -2.30 -16.95 2.31
N LYS A 102 -2.53 -16.12 1.28
CA LYS A 102 -1.49 -15.27 0.69
C LYS A 102 -1.10 -14.15 1.65
N VAL A 103 -2.08 -13.46 2.25
CA VAL A 103 -1.86 -12.44 3.28
C VAL A 103 -0.98 -12.99 4.41
N LYS A 104 -1.39 -14.12 4.99
CA LYS A 104 -0.62 -14.79 6.05
C LYS A 104 0.77 -15.20 5.60
N SER A 105 0.90 -15.80 4.42
CA SER A 105 2.20 -16.25 3.91
C SER A 105 3.22 -15.12 3.74
N ILE A 106 2.75 -13.92 3.38
CA ILE A 106 3.60 -12.75 3.22
C ILE A 106 3.94 -12.16 4.59
N LEU A 107 2.95 -12.05 5.48
CA LEU A 107 3.15 -11.51 6.82
C LEU A 107 4.13 -12.37 7.66
N LEU A 108 4.10 -13.70 7.49
CA LEU A 108 5.04 -14.61 8.16
C LEU A 108 6.52 -14.38 7.78
N LYS A 109 6.78 -13.74 6.63
CA LYS A 109 8.13 -13.40 6.17
C LYS A 109 8.60 -12.04 6.66
N GLU A 110 7.73 -11.30 7.35
CA GLU A 110 8.11 -10.04 7.96
C GLU A 110 9.26 -10.26 8.95
N LYS A 111 10.33 -9.50 8.75
CA LYS A 111 11.47 -9.46 9.66
C LYS A 111 11.69 -8.01 10.07
N PRO A 112 11.71 -7.70 11.37
CA PRO A 112 12.11 -6.39 11.84
C PRO A 112 13.49 -6.09 11.27
N MET A 113 13.59 -5.02 10.50
CA MET A 113 14.88 -4.53 10.02
C MET A 113 15.19 -3.21 10.69
N GLU A 114 16.38 -3.11 11.27
CA GLU A 114 16.98 -1.83 11.64
C GLU A 114 17.58 -1.18 10.37
N CYS A 115 16.68 -0.83 9.44
CA CYS A 115 16.79 0.42 8.71
C CYS A 115 16.36 1.57 9.67
#